data_AF-A0A399HTJ9-F1
#
_entry.id   AF-A0A399HTJ9-F1
#
_cell.length_a   1.000
_cell.length_b   1.000
_cell.length_c   1.000
_cell.angle_alpha   90.00
_cell.angle_beta   90.00
_cell.angle_gamma   90.00
#
_symmetry.space_group_name_H-M   'P 1'
#
loop_
_entity.id
_entity.type
_entity.pdbx_description
1 polymer ?
#
loop_
_entity_poly.entity_id
_entity_poly.type
_entity_poly.pdbx_seq_one_letter_code
_entity_poly.pdbx_strand_id
1 'polypeptide(L)'
;MRFLSLLSPALLVATVYAAEDASSSSSTPPAAASPAADEPNPVGALWTAQWDSNTLKPYTQHCRNKNTYNAKIYKLNELYPDLKEQAPQLKVFYNKQLYAGSWAGIDVHGTGRELIKMNMADMPYKVREWLKRESLQRHYSVQDDMVFFAPGAIYPILPLWVDDADEGGEECEGVFDGLENYSNEPKDGAVIGKISHTNTGDKEVKFTVEALKVKAKDGRDEL
;
A
#
# COMPACT_ATOMS: atom_id res chain seq x y z
N MET A 1 -17.46 22.34 64.07
CA MET A 1 -17.24 21.42 65.21
C MET A 1 -16.77 20.10 64.63
N ARG A 2 -15.46 19.81 64.51
CA ARG A 2 -14.55 19.18 65.50
C ARG A 2 -15.16 17.98 66.21
N PHE A 3 -14.61 16.77 66.01
CA PHE A 3 -13.77 15.97 66.94
C PHE A 3 -13.26 14.72 66.16
N LEU A 4 -11.96 14.54 65.89
CA LEU A 4 -10.80 14.11 66.72
C LEU A 4 -10.65 12.58 66.89
N SER A 5 -9.45 12.15 66.52
CA SER A 5 -8.76 10.84 66.52
C SER A 5 -8.85 9.98 67.79
N LEU A 6 -8.50 8.69 67.66
CA LEU A 6 -7.68 7.82 68.55
C LEU A 6 -7.41 6.48 67.78
N LEU A 7 -6.19 6.14 67.33
CA LEU A 7 -5.05 5.43 67.98
C LEU A 7 -5.20 3.89 68.19
N SER A 8 -4.21 3.16 67.61
CA SER A 8 -3.75 1.74 67.58
C SER A 8 -3.75 0.94 68.92
N PRO A 9 -3.33 -0.37 69.07
CA PRO A 9 -2.35 -1.18 68.29
C PRO A 9 -2.50 -2.74 68.23
N ALA A 10 -1.59 -3.42 67.49
CA ALA A 10 -0.89 -4.71 67.80
C ALA A 10 -0.42 -5.39 66.48
N LEU A 11 0.86 -5.29 66.07
CA LEU A 11 2.00 -6.17 66.36
C LEU A 11 1.79 -7.66 66.06
N LEU A 12 2.48 -8.18 65.04
CA LEU A 12 3.30 -9.39 65.17
C LEU A 12 4.39 -9.43 64.10
N VAL A 13 5.63 -9.48 64.59
CA VAL A 13 6.90 -9.59 63.88
C VAL A 13 7.16 -11.07 63.62
N ALA A 14 7.56 -11.42 62.39
CA ALA A 14 8.27 -12.67 62.12
C ALA A 14 9.50 -12.35 61.26
N THR A 15 10.64 -12.22 61.93
CA THR A 15 11.98 -12.23 61.33
C THR A 15 12.37 -13.68 61.06
N VAL A 16 12.66 -14.02 59.80
CA VAL A 16 13.50 -15.17 59.45
C VAL A 16 14.69 -14.62 58.67
N TYR A 17 15.88 -14.87 59.22
CA TYR A 17 17.18 -14.60 58.61
C TYR A 17 17.66 -15.84 57.87
N ALA A 18 18.13 -15.66 56.63
CA ALA A 18 19.24 -16.37 55.97
C ALA A 18 19.28 -15.85 54.52
N ALA A 19 20.06 -14.81 54.26
CA ALA A 19 21.41 -14.91 53.71
C ALA A 19 21.39 -15.32 52.23
N GLU A 20 21.52 -14.33 51.33
CA GLU A 20 22.29 -14.42 50.09
C GLU A 20 22.53 -13.01 49.52
N ASP A 21 23.82 -12.75 49.34
CA ASP A 21 24.63 -11.64 48.85
C ASP A 21 24.10 -10.23 48.52
N ALA A 22 24.90 -9.28 49.00
CA ALA A 22 24.83 -7.86 48.73
C ALA A 22 25.51 -7.48 47.40
N SER A 23 24.80 -6.64 46.65
CA SER A 23 25.26 -5.56 45.75
C SER A 23 26.74 -5.51 45.34
N SER A 24 26.99 -5.61 44.03
CA SER A 24 27.26 -4.46 43.16
C SER A 24 27.98 -4.92 41.88
N SER A 25 27.37 -4.71 40.72
CA SER A 25 28.03 -4.24 39.50
C SER A 25 26.99 -4.06 38.40
N SER A 26 26.92 -2.82 37.92
CA SER A 26 26.15 -2.35 36.79
C SER A 26 26.49 -3.09 35.49
N SER A 27 25.53 -3.80 34.94
CA SER A 27 25.45 -4.13 33.51
C SER A 27 24.00 -4.43 33.17
N THR A 28 23.30 -3.41 32.66
CA THR A 28 21.96 -3.56 32.10
C THR A 28 22.04 -4.59 30.97
N PRO A 29 21.32 -5.72 31.04
CA PRO A 29 21.24 -6.64 29.91
C PRO A 29 20.53 -5.91 28.76
N PRO A 30 20.90 -6.20 27.49
CA PRO A 30 20.23 -5.58 26.36
C PRO A 30 18.75 -5.91 26.47
N ALA A 31 17.92 -4.88 26.46
CA ALA A 31 16.48 -5.03 26.37
C ALA A 31 16.21 -5.95 25.17
N ALA A 32 15.72 -7.16 25.47
CA ALA A 32 15.20 -8.06 24.47
C ALA A 32 14.20 -7.24 23.64
N ALA A 33 14.46 -7.15 22.34
CA ALA A 33 13.58 -6.47 21.41
C ALA A 33 12.17 -7.01 21.67
N SER A 34 11.28 -6.14 22.15
CA SER A 34 9.85 -6.43 22.14
C SER A 34 9.51 -6.87 20.71
N PRO A 35 8.68 -7.92 20.52
CA PRO A 35 8.24 -8.28 19.19
C PRO A 35 7.64 -7.02 18.58
N ALA A 36 8.15 -6.62 17.41
CA ALA A 36 7.59 -5.53 16.65
C ALA A 36 6.08 -5.78 16.58
N ALA A 37 5.28 -4.83 17.06
CA ALA A 37 3.85 -4.89 16.82
C ALA A 37 3.66 -5.10 15.31
N ASP A 38 2.92 -6.15 14.92
CA ASP A 38 2.74 -6.51 13.51
C ASP A 38 2.25 -5.28 12.73
N GLU A 39 3.16 -4.63 11.99
CA GLU A 39 2.80 -3.52 11.13
C GLU A 39 1.85 -4.03 10.04
N PRO A 40 0.78 -3.28 9.74
CA PRO A 40 -0.23 -3.74 8.80
C PRO A 40 0.38 -3.91 7.41
N ASN A 41 0.04 -5.01 6.74
CA ASN A 41 0.49 -5.28 5.37
C ASN A 41 0.17 -4.10 4.45
N PRO A 42 1.13 -3.64 3.61
CA PRO A 42 0.87 -2.58 2.66
C PRO A 42 -0.27 -2.95 1.70
N VAL A 43 -1.08 -1.96 1.32
CA VAL A 43 -2.22 -2.18 0.42
C VAL A 43 -1.78 -2.82 -0.91
N GLY A 44 -0.58 -2.47 -1.40
CA GLY A 44 -0.03 -3.05 -2.61
C GLY A 44 0.19 -4.56 -2.49
N ALA A 45 0.60 -5.08 -1.33
CA ALA A 45 0.74 -6.52 -1.14
C ALA A 45 -0.60 -7.25 -1.21
N LEU A 46 -1.64 -6.64 -0.63
CA LEU A 46 -2.99 -7.21 -0.64
C LEU A 46 -3.56 -7.31 -2.06
N TRP A 47 -3.26 -6.32 -2.92
CA TRP A 47 -3.83 -6.22 -4.26
C TRP A 47 -2.91 -6.70 -5.38
N THR A 48 -1.68 -7.10 -5.08
CA THR A 48 -0.78 -7.66 -6.09
C THR A 48 -1.40 -8.91 -6.70
N ALA A 49 -1.45 -8.95 -8.04
CA ALA A 49 -2.01 -10.07 -8.79
C ALA A 49 -1.37 -11.41 -8.39
N GLN A 50 -2.17 -12.32 -7.86
CA GLN A 50 -1.76 -13.68 -7.49
C GLN A 50 -1.99 -14.70 -8.61
N TRP A 51 -2.46 -14.24 -9.78
CA TRP A 51 -2.82 -15.09 -10.90
C TRP A 51 -1.74 -15.15 -11.99
N ASP A 52 -1.73 -16.29 -12.67
CA ASP A 52 -0.87 -16.62 -13.80
C ASP A 52 -1.67 -17.33 -14.92
N SER A 53 -0.98 -17.68 -16.00
CA SER A 53 -1.58 -18.38 -17.14
C SER A 53 -2.23 -19.72 -16.78
N ASN A 54 -1.82 -20.38 -15.69
CA ASN A 54 -2.42 -21.64 -15.23
C ASN A 54 -3.73 -21.40 -14.49
N THR A 55 -3.75 -20.43 -13.57
CA THR A 55 -4.95 -20.04 -12.81
C THR A 55 -6.05 -19.45 -13.70
N LEU A 56 -5.67 -18.93 -14.88
CA LEU A 56 -6.60 -18.40 -15.88
C LEU A 56 -7.15 -19.44 -16.86
N LYS A 57 -6.61 -20.67 -16.91
CA LYS A 57 -7.13 -21.75 -17.78
C LYS A 57 -8.64 -22.01 -17.65
N PRO A 58 -9.25 -22.01 -16.44
CA PRO A 58 -10.68 -22.26 -16.30
C PRO A 58 -11.56 -21.05 -16.68
N TYR A 59 -10.98 -19.91 -17.04
CA TYR A 59 -11.72 -18.70 -17.40
C TYR A 59 -11.59 -18.40 -18.91
N THR A 60 -12.63 -17.84 -19.50
CA THR A 60 -12.53 -17.09 -20.76
C THR A 60 -12.13 -15.65 -20.44
N GLN A 61 -11.33 -15.07 -21.33
CA GLN A 61 -10.77 -13.73 -21.16
C GLN A 61 -11.40 -12.82 -22.19
N HIS A 62 -11.93 -11.69 -21.73
CA HIS A 62 -12.66 -10.71 -22.53
C HIS A 62 -12.09 -9.32 -22.30
N CYS A 63 -12.24 -8.44 -23.29
CA CYS A 63 -11.87 -7.03 -23.20
C CYS A 63 -10.43 -6.79 -22.72
N ARG A 64 -9.49 -7.67 -23.08
CA ARG A 64 -8.10 -7.53 -22.63
C ARG A 64 -7.48 -6.31 -23.29
N ASN A 65 -6.99 -5.37 -22.49
CA ASN A 65 -6.23 -4.23 -22.98
C ASN A 65 -5.05 -3.90 -22.06
N LYS A 66 -4.13 -3.08 -22.55
CA LYS A 66 -2.97 -2.62 -21.79
C LYS A 66 -2.55 -1.22 -22.20
N ASN A 67 -2.11 -0.46 -21.21
CA ASN A 67 -1.56 0.88 -21.39
C ASN A 67 -0.17 0.95 -20.77
N THR A 68 0.74 1.69 -21.41
CA THR A 68 2.10 1.90 -20.94
C THR A 68 2.32 3.36 -20.60
N TYR A 69 2.91 3.60 -19.44
CA TYR A 69 3.19 4.93 -18.89
C TYR A 69 4.67 5.08 -18.59
N ASN A 70 5.16 6.31 -18.78
CA ASN A 70 6.49 6.71 -18.35
C ASN A 70 6.32 7.61 -17.13
N ALA A 71 7.13 7.37 -16.11
CA ALA A 71 7.11 8.15 -14.89
C ALA A 71 8.52 8.32 -14.34
N LYS A 72 8.67 9.25 -13.40
CA LYS A 72 9.88 9.34 -12.62
C LYS A 72 9.72 8.56 -11.32
N ILE A 73 10.76 7.88 -10.88
CA ILE A 73 10.79 7.15 -9.61
C ILE A 73 11.98 7.63 -8.78
N TYR A 74 11.71 7.95 -7.52
CA TYR A 74 12.67 8.46 -6.56
C TYR A 74 12.62 7.62 -5.29
N LYS A 75 13.65 7.71 -4.46
CA LYS A 75 13.58 7.27 -3.06
C LYS A 75 13.31 8.44 -2.13
N LEU A 76 12.76 8.15 -0.95
CA LEU A 76 12.42 9.19 0.02
C LEU A 76 13.64 9.97 0.52
N ASN A 77 14.83 9.38 0.55
CA ASN A 77 16.08 10.10 0.83
C ASN A 77 16.63 10.94 -0.33
N GLU A 78 16.12 10.75 -1.54
CA GLU A 78 16.50 11.50 -2.75
C GLU A 78 15.60 12.72 -2.99
N LEU A 79 14.75 13.07 -2.02
CA LEU A 79 13.92 14.28 -2.07
C LEU A 79 14.74 15.57 -2.28
N TYR A 80 16.01 15.56 -1.91
CA TYR A 80 16.93 16.69 -2.13
C TYR A 80 18.14 16.22 -2.95
N PRO A 81 18.59 17.01 -3.94
CA PRO A 81 18.04 18.31 -4.35
C PRO A 81 16.80 18.23 -5.27
N ASP A 82 16.46 17.04 -5.79
CA ASP A 82 15.59 16.88 -6.96
C ASP A 82 14.12 17.27 -6.76
N LEU A 83 13.59 17.10 -5.54
CA LEU A 83 12.19 17.37 -5.19
C LEU A 83 12.10 18.42 -4.06
N LYS A 84 13.08 19.33 -3.99
CA LYS A 84 13.20 20.32 -2.92
C LYS A 84 11.92 21.12 -2.68
N GLU A 85 11.22 21.49 -3.75
CA GLU A 85 9.99 22.29 -3.71
C GLU A 85 8.80 21.50 -3.14
N GLN A 86 8.70 20.21 -3.49
CA GLN A 86 7.61 19.33 -3.07
C GLN A 86 7.90 18.64 -1.72
N ALA A 87 9.18 18.60 -1.32
CA ALA A 87 9.62 17.90 -0.11
C ALA A 87 8.87 18.30 1.18
N PRO A 88 8.51 19.58 1.45
CA PRO A 88 7.73 19.93 2.64
C PRO A 88 6.38 19.22 2.68
N GLN A 89 5.63 19.25 1.57
CA GLN A 89 4.32 18.62 1.48
C GLN A 89 4.42 17.10 1.45
N LEU A 90 5.42 16.54 0.75
CA LEU A 90 5.67 15.09 0.73
C LEU A 90 6.01 14.55 2.13
N LYS A 91 6.82 15.28 2.89
CA LYS A 91 7.14 14.91 4.28
C LYS A 91 5.90 14.90 5.17
N VAL A 92 4.98 15.85 4.99
CA VAL A 92 3.70 15.87 5.72
C VAL A 92 2.82 14.71 5.28
N PHE A 93 2.68 14.50 3.97
CA PHE A 93 1.84 13.44 3.41
C PHE A 93 2.27 12.04 3.86
N TYR A 94 3.58 11.76 3.89
CA TYR A 94 4.11 10.48 4.35
C TYR A 94 4.30 10.41 5.88
N ASN A 95 4.02 11.48 6.62
CA ASN A 95 4.08 11.44 8.07
C ASN A 95 2.91 10.64 8.62
N LYS A 96 3.19 9.55 9.35
CA LYS A 96 2.18 8.66 9.98
C LYS A 96 1.16 8.06 9.00
N GLN A 97 1.43 8.12 7.71
CA GLN A 97 0.64 7.46 6.69
C GLN A 97 1.16 6.04 6.50
N LEU A 98 0.24 5.08 6.37
CA LEU A 98 0.60 3.74 5.92
C LEU A 98 1.10 3.80 4.49
N TYR A 99 2.34 3.35 4.29
CA TYR A 99 2.96 3.30 3.00
C TYR A 99 2.28 2.21 2.16
N ALA A 100 1.94 2.53 0.90
CA ALA A 100 1.19 1.61 0.06
C ALA A 100 2.03 0.42 -0.45
N GLY A 101 3.34 0.45 -0.24
CA GLY A 101 4.29 -0.60 -0.65
C GLY A 101 5.06 -0.22 -1.92
N SER A 102 6.18 -0.91 -2.12
CA SER A 102 6.93 -0.94 -3.39
C SER A 102 6.14 -1.67 -4.47
N TRP A 103 6.74 -1.89 -5.65
CA TRP A 103 6.16 -2.74 -6.69
C TRP A 103 5.81 -4.15 -6.20
N ALA A 104 6.57 -4.69 -5.24
CA ALA A 104 6.31 -6.00 -4.64
C ALA A 104 5.33 -5.93 -3.45
N GLY A 105 4.74 -4.76 -3.17
CA GLY A 105 3.87 -4.57 -2.01
C GLY A 105 4.62 -4.51 -0.68
N ILE A 106 5.94 -4.30 -0.68
CA ILE A 106 6.77 -4.33 0.53
C ILE A 106 6.97 -2.91 1.07
N ASP A 107 6.82 -2.70 2.38
CA ASP A 107 7.33 -1.49 3.03
C ASP A 107 8.78 -1.73 3.47
N VAL A 108 9.71 -1.10 2.75
CA VAL A 108 11.14 -1.16 3.09
C VAL A 108 11.50 -0.22 4.26
N HIS A 109 10.53 0.53 4.77
CA HIS A 109 10.62 1.54 5.80
C HIS A 109 11.62 2.67 5.53
N GLY A 110 11.43 3.78 6.24
CA GLY A 110 12.38 4.90 6.27
C GLY A 110 12.75 5.43 4.88
N THR A 111 14.06 5.53 4.64
CA THR A 111 14.65 6.19 3.47
C THR A 111 14.57 5.39 2.18
N GLY A 112 14.32 4.08 2.25
CA GLY A 112 14.26 3.21 1.08
C GLY A 112 12.94 3.28 0.31
N ARG A 113 11.91 3.91 0.89
CA ARG A 113 10.57 3.99 0.30
C ARG A 113 10.63 4.68 -1.06
N GLU A 114 10.01 4.04 -2.04
CA GLU A 114 9.94 4.51 -3.42
C GLU A 114 8.78 5.49 -3.59
N LEU A 115 8.97 6.44 -4.49
CA LEU A 115 8.05 7.51 -4.79
C LEU A 115 7.99 7.71 -6.29
N ILE A 116 6.83 7.42 -6.88
CA ILE A 116 6.55 7.74 -8.27
C ILE A 116 6.09 9.19 -8.35
N LYS A 117 6.57 9.90 -9.37
CA LYS A 117 6.15 11.24 -9.75
C LYS A 117 5.65 11.21 -11.19
N MET A 118 4.45 11.71 -11.41
CA MET A 118 3.85 11.92 -12.73
C MET A 118 3.20 13.29 -12.80
N ASN A 119 3.13 13.89 -13.98
CA ASN A 119 2.25 15.04 -14.17
C ASN A 119 0.79 14.56 -14.20
N MET A 120 -0.12 15.38 -13.69
CA MET A 120 -1.55 15.12 -13.74
C MET A 120 -2.00 14.89 -15.19
N ALA A 121 -1.45 15.63 -16.16
CA ALA A 121 -1.76 15.48 -17.58
C ALA A 121 -1.32 14.14 -18.20
N ASP A 122 -0.30 13.48 -17.63
CA ASP A 122 0.21 12.19 -18.12
C ASP A 122 -0.59 11.01 -17.54
N MET A 123 -1.48 11.28 -16.58
CA MET A 123 -2.38 10.27 -16.01
C MET A 123 -3.59 10.03 -16.93
N PRO A 124 -4.06 8.78 -17.04
CA PRO A 124 -5.26 8.47 -17.81
C PRO A 124 -6.48 9.19 -17.23
N TYR A 125 -7.44 9.52 -18.10
CA TYR A 125 -8.61 10.31 -17.73
C TYR A 125 -9.36 9.73 -16.51
N LYS A 126 -9.57 8.41 -16.49
CA LYS A 126 -10.29 7.71 -15.41
C LYS A 126 -9.60 7.88 -14.05
N VAL A 127 -8.26 7.82 -14.01
CA VAL A 127 -7.49 8.08 -12.78
C VAL A 127 -7.59 9.55 -12.35
N ARG A 128 -7.51 10.50 -13.29
CA ARG A 128 -7.66 11.92 -12.98
C ARG A 128 -9.02 12.24 -12.35
N GLU A 129 -10.09 11.69 -12.92
CA GLU A 129 -11.44 11.88 -12.38
C GLU A 129 -11.62 11.17 -11.04
N TRP A 130 -11.06 9.97 -10.88
CA TRP A 130 -11.06 9.27 -9.61
C TRP A 130 -10.34 10.06 -8.50
N LEU A 131 -9.16 10.63 -8.78
CA LEU A 131 -8.42 11.47 -7.82
C LEU A 131 -9.22 12.71 -7.38
N LYS A 132 -10.00 13.31 -8.29
CA LYS A 132 -10.87 14.46 -7.97
C LYS A 132 -12.05 14.05 -7.10
N ARG A 133 -12.64 12.89 -7.38
CA ARG A 133 -13.81 12.38 -6.65
C ARG A 133 -13.44 11.86 -5.25
N GLU A 134 -12.34 11.11 -5.15
CA GLU A 134 -11.88 10.48 -3.92
C GLU A 134 -10.91 11.37 -3.15
N SER A 135 -11.31 12.59 -2.78
CA SER A 135 -10.41 13.57 -2.13
C SER A 135 -9.87 13.12 -0.76
N LEU A 136 -10.44 12.07 -0.16
CA LEU A 136 -10.02 11.49 1.12
C LEU A 136 -9.03 10.32 0.98
N GLN A 137 -8.69 9.91 -0.24
CA GLN A 137 -7.71 8.85 -0.46
C GLN A 137 -6.35 9.25 0.11
N ARG A 138 -5.59 8.25 0.56
CA ARG A 138 -4.40 8.43 1.39
C ARG A 138 -3.10 7.99 0.71
N HIS A 139 -3.15 7.60 -0.55
CA HIS A 139 -2.02 6.97 -1.25
C HIS A 139 -1.43 7.83 -2.39
N TYR A 140 -2.14 8.87 -2.82
CA TYR A 140 -1.69 9.86 -3.79
C TYR A 140 -1.63 11.26 -3.15
N SER A 141 -0.49 11.93 -3.29
CA SER A 141 -0.30 13.35 -2.96
C SER A 141 -0.35 14.15 -4.25
N VAL A 142 -1.39 14.96 -4.41
CA VAL A 142 -1.54 15.89 -5.52
C VAL A 142 -1.03 17.26 -5.07
N GLN A 143 -0.05 17.80 -5.79
CA GLN A 143 0.57 19.10 -5.53
C GLN A 143 0.64 19.87 -6.85
N ASP A 144 -0.19 20.89 -7.00
CA ASP A 144 -0.40 21.58 -8.26
C ASP A 144 -0.75 20.58 -9.39
N ASP A 145 0.07 20.53 -10.46
CA ASP A 145 -0.08 19.59 -11.57
C ASP A 145 0.77 18.31 -11.41
N MET A 146 1.35 18.07 -10.24
CA MET A 146 2.17 16.90 -9.96
C MET A 146 1.46 15.93 -9.04
N VAL A 147 1.53 14.64 -9.37
CA VAL A 147 0.98 13.58 -8.54
C VAL A 147 2.09 12.65 -8.10
N PHE A 148 2.15 12.43 -6.79
CA PHE A 148 3.13 11.61 -6.12
C PHE A 148 2.47 10.44 -5.42
N PHE A 149 3.01 9.23 -5.58
CA PHE A 149 2.43 8.05 -4.95
C PHE A 149 3.47 6.94 -4.84
N ALA A 150 3.26 6.04 -3.89
CA ALA A 150 4.09 4.83 -3.79
C ALA A 150 3.71 3.85 -4.90
N PRO A 151 4.63 3.04 -5.45
CA PRO A 151 4.28 2.11 -6.53
C PRO A 151 3.10 1.18 -6.22
N GLY A 152 3.01 0.72 -4.97
CA GLY A 152 1.92 -0.13 -4.50
C GLY A 152 0.54 0.54 -4.46
N ALA A 153 0.47 1.87 -4.57
CA ALA A 153 -0.79 2.63 -4.57
C ALA A 153 -1.61 2.41 -5.84
N ILE A 154 -0.99 1.97 -6.94
CA ILE A 154 -1.68 1.71 -8.21
C ILE A 154 -2.61 0.49 -8.07
N TYR A 155 -2.22 -0.51 -7.28
CA TYR A 155 -2.88 -1.81 -7.27
C TYR A 155 -4.41 -1.77 -7.01
N PRO A 156 -4.94 -0.99 -6.05
CA PRO A 156 -6.38 -0.94 -5.80
C PRO A 156 -7.21 -0.32 -6.93
N ILE A 157 -6.58 0.35 -7.89
CA ILE A 157 -7.27 1.07 -8.97
C ILE A 157 -6.77 0.69 -10.37
N LEU A 158 -6.09 -0.47 -10.53
CA LEU A 158 -5.47 -0.87 -11.80
C LEU A 158 -6.38 -0.74 -13.05
N PRO A 159 -7.68 -1.10 -13.02
CA PRO A 159 -8.53 -0.97 -14.20
C PRO A 159 -8.62 0.47 -14.72
N LEU A 160 -8.63 1.47 -13.83
CA LEU A 160 -8.71 2.88 -14.23
C LEU A 160 -7.47 3.33 -15.02
N TRP A 161 -6.36 2.58 -14.94
CA TRP A 161 -5.15 2.85 -15.70
C TRP A 161 -5.18 2.28 -17.12
N VAL A 162 -6.27 1.65 -17.54
CA VAL A 162 -6.39 0.98 -18.83
C VAL A 162 -7.59 1.57 -19.59
N ASP A 163 -7.36 1.89 -20.86
CA ASP A 163 -8.45 2.32 -21.75
C ASP A 163 -9.33 1.13 -22.13
N ASP A 164 -10.55 1.39 -22.57
CA ASP A 164 -11.44 0.31 -23.00
C ASP A 164 -10.82 -0.45 -24.19
N ALA A 165 -11.10 -1.74 -24.27
CA ALA A 165 -10.58 -2.56 -25.36
C ALA A 165 -11.33 -2.26 -26.65
N ASP A 166 -10.60 -1.88 -27.71
CA ASP A 166 -11.18 -1.74 -29.05
C ASP A 166 -11.69 -3.09 -29.58
N GLU A 167 -11.01 -4.17 -29.19
CA GLU A 167 -11.38 -5.55 -29.53
C GLU A 167 -12.51 -6.05 -28.61
N GLY A 168 -13.75 -5.98 -29.12
CA GLY A 168 -14.98 -6.37 -28.43
C GLY A 168 -16.17 -5.44 -28.72
N GLY A 169 -15.89 -4.24 -29.26
CA GLY A 169 -16.93 -3.26 -29.56
C GLY A 169 -17.65 -2.79 -28.29
N GLU A 170 -18.97 -2.54 -28.39
CA GLU A 170 -19.79 -1.99 -27.31
C GLU A 170 -19.79 -2.85 -26.02
N GLU A 171 -19.45 -4.14 -26.10
CA GLU A 171 -19.42 -5.02 -24.92
C GLU A 171 -18.25 -4.73 -23.96
N CYS A 172 -17.22 -4.02 -24.45
CA CYS A 172 -16.03 -3.66 -23.70
C CYS A 172 -16.00 -2.20 -23.26
N GLU A 173 -16.95 -1.39 -23.73
CA GLU A 173 -17.10 0.00 -23.31
C GLU A 173 -17.45 0.08 -21.82
N GLY A 174 -16.71 0.90 -21.08
CA GLY A 174 -16.92 1.11 -19.64
C GLY A 174 -16.57 -0.06 -18.73
N VAL A 175 -16.05 -1.19 -19.26
CA VAL A 175 -15.68 -2.36 -18.43
C VAL A 175 -14.62 -2.00 -17.38
N PHE A 176 -13.77 -1.02 -17.67
CA PHE A 176 -12.71 -0.57 -16.77
C PHE A 176 -13.01 0.74 -16.05
N ASP A 177 -14.23 1.28 -16.15
CA ASP A 177 -14.61 2.55 -15.50
C ASP A 177 -14.94 2.37 -14.02
N GLY A 178 -15.39 1.16 -13.68
CA GLY A 178 -15.77 0.75 -12.33
C GLY A 178 -14.67 0.01 -11.59
N LEU A 179 -14.78 0.00 -10.25
CA LEU A 179 -13.92 -0.79 -9.35
C LEU A 179 -14.72 -1.85 -8.59
N GLU A 180 -16.04 -1.89 -8.74
CA GLU A 180 -16.94 -2.80 -8.05
C GLU A 180 -16.73 -4.27 -8.43
N ASN A 181 -16.36 -4.53 -9.68
CA ASN A 181 -16.05 -5.86 -10.18
C ASN A 181 -14.54 -6.15 -10.18
N TYR A 182 -13.72 -5.19 -9.72
CA TYR A 182 -12.28 -5.34 -9.69
C TYR A 182 -11.83 -6.28 -8.58
N SER A 183 -10.91 -7.19 -8.91
CA SER A 183 -10.38 -8.21 -8.01
C SER A 183 -8.91 -8.48 -8.33
N ASN A 184 -8.13 -8.77 -7.28
CA ASN A 184 -6.76 -9.28 -7.40
C ASN A 184 -6.72 -10.79 -7.70
N GLU A 185 -7.86 -11.48 -7.60
CA GLU A 185 -8.03 -12.91 -7.89
C GLU A 185 -9.10 -13.16 -8.96
N PRO A 186 -8.93 -14.17 -9.83
CA PRO A 186 -9.89 -14.47 -10.88
C PRO A 186 -11.14 -15.16 -10.31
N LYS A 187 -12.31 -14.58 -10.57
CA LYS A 187 -13.64 -15.14 -10.27
C LYS A 187 -14.58 -14.84 -11.45
N ASP A 188 -15.76 -15.45 -11.48
CA ASP A 188 -16.69 -15.20 -12.57
C ASP A 188 -17.09 -13.71 -12.64
N GLY A 189 -17.10 -13.16 -13.86
CA GLY A 189 -17.40 -11.75 -14.15
C GLY A 189 -16.37 -10.73 -13.67
N ALA A 190 -15.27 -11.13 -13.03
CA ALA A 190 -14.33 -10.20 -12.43
C ALA A 190 -13.52 -9.43 -13.47
N VAL A 191 -13.20 -8.18 -13.14
CA VAL A 191 -12.13 -7.44 -13.78
C VAL A 191 -10.86 -7.69 -12.98
N ILE A 192 -9.79 -8.10 -13.64
CA ILE A 192 -8.49 -8.34 -13.02
C ILE A 192 -7.43 -7.53 -13.72
N GLY A 193 -6.43 -7.09 -12.96
CA GLY A 193 -5.33 -6.27 -13.45
C GLY A 193 -3.98 -6.84 -13.06
N LYS A 194 -2.97 -6.59 -13.88
CA LYS A 194 -1.57 -6.89 -13.58
C LYS A 194 -0.69 -5.76 -14.05
N ILE A 195 0.40 -5.54 -13.33
CA ILE A 195 1.40 -4.54 -13.68
C ILE A 195 2.72 -5.22 -14.03
N SER A 196 3.43 -4.61 -14.97
CA SER A 196 4.84 -4.89 -15.24
C SER A 196 5.58 -3.56 -15.28
N HIS A 197 6.85 -3.55 -14.90
CA HIS A 197 7.65 -2.33 -14.90
C HIS A 197 9.09 -2.63 -15.29
N THR A 198 9.79 -1.61 -15.76
CA THR A 198 11.20 -1.66 -16.11
C THR A 198 11.81 -0.29 -15.90
N ASN A 199 12.96 -0.24 -15.22
CA ASN A 199 13.72 1.00 -15.09
C ASN A 199 14.39 1.31 -16.43
N THR A 200 14.14 2.50 -16.97
CA THR A 200 14.60 2.90 -18.32
C THR A 200 15.77 3.88 -18.29
N GLY A 201 16.10 4.44 -17.12
CA GLY A 201 17.17 5.41 -16.95
C GLY A 201 17.36 5.79 -15.48
N ASP A 202 18.17 6.84 -15.24
CA ASP A 202 18.28 7.42 -13.89
C ASP A 202 16.93 8.02 -13.49
N LYS A 203 16.34 7.48 -12.42
CA LYS A 203 15.03 7.89 -11.88
C LYS A 203 13.89 7.84 -12.89
N GLU A 204 14.00 7.00 -13.91
CA GLU A 204 12.97 6.80 -14.92
C GLU A 204 12.46 5.36 -14.88
N VAL A 205 11.14 5.23 -14.83
CA VAL A 205 10.46 3.95 -14.86
C VAL A 205 9.40 3.95 -15.94
N LYS A 206 9.36 2.88 -16.70
CA LYS A 206 8.25 2.56 -17.59
C LYS A 206 7.44 1.44 -16.97
N PHE A 207 6.15 1.66 -16.79
CA PHE A 207 5.26 0.62 -16.30
C PHE A 207 4.09 0.42 -17.25
N THR A 208 3.69 -0.84 -17.41
CA THR A 208 2.56 -1.25 -18.23
C THR A 208 1.53 -1.88 -17.33
N VAL A 209 0.32 -1.32 -17.39
CA VAL A 209 -0.86 -1.89 -16.73
C VAL A 209 -1.65 -2.65 -17.77
N GLU A 210 -1.94 -3.90 -17.46
CA GLU A 210 -2.82 -4.76 -18.23
C GLU A 210 -4.07 -5.05 -17.41
N ALA A 211 -5.24 -4.97 -18.03
CA ALA A 211 -6.51 -5.33 -17.42
C ALA A 211 -7.33 -6.20 -18.38
N LEU A 212 -8.16 -7.08 -17.83
CA LEU A 212 -9.10 -7.89 -18.59
C LEU A 212 -10.28 -8.30 -17.73
N LYS A 213 -11.40 -8.63 -18.38
CA LYS A 213 -12.54 -9.27 -17.74
C LYS A 213 -12.43 -10.78 -17.88
N VAL A 214 -12.64 -11.51 -16.81
CA VAL A 214 -12.67 -12.97 -16.81
C VAL A 214 -14.10 -13.47 -16.59
N LYS A 215 -14.45 -14.55 -17.29
CA LYS A 215 -15.71 -15.27 -17.09
C LYS A 215 -15.41 -16.75 -16.91
N ALA A 216 -16.02 -17.42 -15.95
CA ALA A 216 -15.83 -18.84 -15.74
C ALA A 216 -16.34 -19.61 -16.97
N LYS A 217 -15.60 -20.65 -17.39
CA LYS A 217 -16.13 -21.61 -18.36
C LYS A 217 -17.20 -22.46 -17.67
N ASP A 218 -18.30 -22.73 -18.37
CA ASP A 218 -19.44 -23.48 -17.84
C ASP A 218 -18.98 -24.74 -17.07
N GLY A 219 -19.43 -24.89 -15.82
CA GLY A 219 -19.06 -25.98 -14.91
C GLY A 219 -18.34 -25.56 -13.62
N ARG A 220 -18.22 -24.26 -13.35
CA ARG A 220 -17.66 -23.69 -12.11
C ARG A 220 -18.64 -22.72 -11.43
N ASP A 221 -19.94 -23.02 -11.50
CA ASP A 221 -20.91 -22.39 -10.61
C ASP A 221 -20.48 -22.72 -9.18
N GLU A 222 -20.19 -21.67 -8.44
CA GLU A 222 -19.68 -21.58 -7.07
C GLU A 222 -19.90 -22.84 -6.21
N LEU A 223 -18.79 -23.51 -5.85
CA LEU A 223 -18.70 -24.43 -4.72
C LEU A 223 -17.98 -23.75 -3.55
#